data_AF-A0A8S2W173-F1
#
_entry.id   AF-A0A8S2W173-F1
#
_cell.length_a   1.000
_cell.length_b   1.000
_cell.length_c   1.000
_cell.angle_alpha   90.00
_cell.angle_beta   90.00
_cell.angle_gamma   90.00
#
_symmetry.space_group_name_H-M   'P 1'
#
loop_
_entity.id
_entity.type
_entity.pdbx_description
1 polymer ?
#
loop_
_entity_poly.entity_id
_entity_poly.type
_entity_poly.pdbx_seq_one_letter_code
_entity_poly.pdbx_strand_id
1 'polypeptide(L)' 'MGGSVGGFGNKTAAAEANLANDPHAGRIVFDAFNDITMVGLNCTRQLPLNKEIR' A
#
# COMPACT_ATOMS: atom_id res chain seq x y z
N MET A 1 -2.33 -4.97 -3.22
CA MET A 1 -2.78 -3.88 -2.33
C MET A 1 -1.75 -3.73 -1.24
N GLY A 2 -1.06 -2.60 -1.17
CA GLY A 2 0.01 -2.37 -0.18
C GLY A 2 0.96 -1.24 -0.57
N GLY A 3 1.65 -0.68 0.42
CA GLY A 3 2.57 0.44 0.24
C GLY A 3 1.89 1.81 0.14
N SER A 4 2.71 2.85 0.01
CA SER A 4 2.28 4.25 -0.19
C SER A 4 3.39 5.00 -0.90
N VAL A 5 3.13 5.52 -2.11
CA VAL A 5 4.11 6.30 -2.88
C VAL A 5 3.83 7.78 -2.66
N GLY A 6 4.84 8.54 -2.21
CA GLY A 6 4.74 9.99 -2.03
C GLY A 6 3.84 10.45 -0.87
N GLY A 7 3.51 9.56 0.08
CA GLY A 7 2.66 9.88 1.21
C GLY A 7 2.97 9.06 2.46
N PHE A 8 2.25 9.33 3.54
CA PHE A 8 2.46 8.65 4.84
C PHE A 8 1.86 7.24 4.87
N GLY A 9 2.44 6.39 5.72
CA GLY A 9 1.93 5.07 6.04
C GLY A 9 0.63 5.08 6.86
N ASN A 10 0.16 3.89 7.23
CA ASN A 10 -0.96 3.70 8.16
C ASN A 10 -0.61 2.77 9.34
N LYS A 11 0.56 2.10 9.31
CA LYS A 11 1.11 1.34 10.44
C LYS A 11 2.17 2.13 11.18
N THR A 12 3.04 2.82 10.45
CA THR A 12 3.96 3.86 10.96
C THR A 12 3.87 5.08 10.05
N ALA A 13 4.58 6.17 10.37
CA ALA A 13 4.63 7.34 9.50
C ALA A 13 5.12 7.00 8.08
N ALA A 14 6.00 6.00 7.92
CA ALA A 14 6.59 5.63 6.64
C ALA A 14 6.05 4.31 6.05
N ALA A 15 5.37 3.46 6.84
CA ALA A 15 5.01 2.10 6.40
C ALA A 15 3.49 1.88 6.36
N GLU A 16 3.03 1.33 5.23
CA GLU A 16 1.70 0.77 5.07
C GLU A 16 1.63 -0.63 5.72
N ALA A 17 0.48 -1.00 6.27
CA ALA A 17 0.26 -2.17 7.09
C ALA A 17 0.65 -3.50 6.44
N ASN A 18 0.30 -3.76 5.19
CA ASN A 18 0.64 -5.02 4.53
C ASN A 18 2.15 -5.19 4.36
N LEU A 19 2.85 -4.15 3.87
CA LEU A 19 4.31 -4.20 3.74
C LEU A 19 5.04 -4.12 5.09
N ALA A 20 4.45 -3.45 6.08
CA ALA A 20 5.01 -3.41 7.43
C ALA A 20 4.93 -4.76 8.15
N ASN A 21 3.96 -5.61 7.80
CA ASN A 21 3.76 -6.90 8.45
C ASN A 21 4.85 -7.91 8.09
N ASP A 22 5.28 -7.94 6.82
CA ASP A 22 6.44 -8.71 6.38
C ASP A 22 7.17 -8.00 5.21
N PRO A 23 8.15 -7.12 5.53
CA PRO A 23 8.90 -6.41 4.49
C PRO A 23 9.83 -7.33 3.69
N HIS A 24 10.26 -8.47 4.25
CA HIS A 24 11.15 -9.41 3.57
C HIS A 24 10.40 -10.16 2.48
N ALA A 25 9.18 -10.63 2.75
CA ALA A 25 8.31 -11.20 1.73
C ALA A 25 7.97 -10.17 0.64
N GLY A 26 7.66 -8.92 1.03
CA GLY A 26 7.43 -7.83 0.08
C GLY A 26 8.62 -7.63 -0.86
N ARG A 27 9.85 -7.60 -0.32
CA ARG A 27 11.09 -7.49 -1.10
C ARG A 27 11.24 -8.63 -2.11
N ILE A 28 11.02 -9.88 -1.69
CA ILE A 28 11.11 -11.05 -2.58
C ILE A 28 10.12 -10.93 -3.74
N VAL A 29 8.88 -10.51 -3.47
CA VAL A 29 7.86 -10.34 -4.52
C VAL A 29 8.26 -9.24 -5.49
N PHE A 30 8.71 -8.07 -5.01
CA PHE A 30 9.15 -6.97 -5.89
C PHE A 30 10.36 -7.33 -6.74
N ASP A 31 11.28 -8.15 -6.24
CA ASP A 31 12.43 -8.59 -7.00
C ASP A 31 12.10 -9.75 -7.98
N ALA A 32 11.08 -10.56 -7.68
CA ALA A 32 10.74 -11.75 -8.48
C ALA A 32 9.89 -11.45 -9.74
N PHE A 33 9.10 -10.39 -9.73
CA PHE A 33 8.21 -10.05 -10.84
C PHE A 33 8.57 -8.69 -11.44
N ASN A 34 8.74 -8.65 -12.76
CA ASN A 34 9.06 -7.43 -13.51
C ASN A 34 7.83 -6.55 -13.80
N ASP A 35 6.63 -7.09 -13.61
CA ASP A 35 5.37 -6.37 -13.83
C ASP A 35 4.43 -6.59 -12.64
N ILE A 36 4.38 -5.59 -11.75
CA ILE A 36 3.50 -5.56 -10.58
C ILE A 36 2.73 -4.26 -10.61
N THR A 37 1.40 -4.34 -10.59
CA THR A 37 0.55 -3.18 -10.32
C THR A 37 0.37 -3.00 -8.82
N MET A 38 1.00 -1.96 -8.27
CA MET A 38 0.78 -1.56 -6.89
C MET A 38 -0.46 -0.69 -6.72
N VAL A 39 -1.34 -1.09 -5.81
CA VAL A 39 -2.45 -0.26 -5.31
C VAL A 39 -2.15 0.09 -3.86
N GLY A 40 -1.51 1.24 -3.66
CA GLY A 40 -1.10 1.75 -2.35
C GLY A 40 -2.10 2.71 -1.72
N LEU A 41 -1.77 3.23 -0.54
CA LEU A 41 -2.61 4.21 0.18
C LEU A 41 -2.83 5.50 -0.62
N ASN A 42 -1.85 5.91 -1.42
CA ASN A 42 -1.98 7.05 -2.32
C ASN A 42 -3.07 6.83 -3.39
N CYS A 43 -3.42 5.59 -3.72
CA CYS A 43 -4.55 5.26 -4.60
C CYS A 43 -5.87 5.16 -3.81
N THR A 44 -5.87 4.43 -2.69
CA THR A 44 -7.12 4.12 -1.96
C THR A 44 -7.65 5.28 -1.12
N ARG A 45 -6.81 6.25 -0.73
CA ARG A 45 -7.24 7.42 0.05
C ARG A 45 -7.89 8.53 -0.77
N GLN A 46 -7.91 8.41 -2.10
CA GLN A 46 -8.50 9.44 -2.97
C GLN A 46 -10.02 9.49 -2.86
N LEU A 47 -10.67 8.35 -2.58
CA LEU A 47 -12.12 8.25 -2.46
C LEU A 47 -12.49 7.42 -1.23
N PRO A 48 -12.63 8.06 -0.05
CA PRO A 48 -13.06 7.35 1.15
C PRO A 48 -14.50 6.90 1.03
N LEU A 49 -14.81 5.70 1.56
CA LEU A 49 -16.19 5.26 1.72
C LEU A 49 -16.92 6.21 2.67
N ASN A 50 -17.99 6.82 2.19
CA ASN A 50 -18.88 7.68 2.95
C ASN A 50 -20.33 7.14 2.85
N LYS A 51 -21.28 7.79 3.54
CA LYS A 51 -22.68 7.35 3.55
C LYS A 51 -23.39 7.50 2.20
N GLU A 52 -22.90 8.35 1.32
CA GLU A 52 -23.53 8.65 0.02
C GLU A 52 -23.14 7.64 -1.07
N ILE A 53 -22.00 6.96 -0.90
CA ILE A 53 -21.44 5.98 -1.85
C ILE A 53 -21.62 4.54 -1.33
N ARG A 54 -22.41 4.32 -0.26
CA ARG A 54 -22.64 3.02 0.38
C ARG A 54 -23.89 2.30 -0.14
#